data_AF-V4Q9S8-F1
#
_entry.id   AF-V4Q9S8-F1
#
_cell.length_a   1.000
_cell.length_b   1.000
_cell.length_c   1.000
_cell.angle_alpha   90.00
_cell.angle_beta   90.00
_cell.angle_gamma   90.00
#
_symmetry.space_group_name_H-M   'P 1'
#
loop_
_entity.id
_entity.type
_entity.pdbx_description
1 polymer ?
#
loop_
_entity_poly.entity_id
_entity_poly.type
_entity_poly.pdbx_seq_one_letter_code
_entity_poly.pdbx_strand_id
1 'polypeptide(L)'
;MKTSKGFSLIEVLVALLLTTIGVLGMVALQGRSIQYTQDSVQRNTAIALSGDLIEIMRAQPKELFNASPPQFPMNSGLKDTSLFYKTLGDDFANRETCVAGPNRIAETAEELRDCWADKVEALLPGGTDVFTEHTYICRSSVPGDCDGKGSMLEIHLAWQVREGACLDASNTDGAVCAYTVRVEP
;
A
#
# COMPACT_ATOMS: atom_id res chain seq x y z
N MET A 1 11.75 -63.84 -31.35
CA MET A 1 11.65 -62.58 -32.13
C MET A 1 10.80 -61.59 -31.33
N LYS A 2 11.35 -60.44 -30.94
CA LYS A 2 10.56 -59.38 -30.29
C LYS A 2 9.76 -58.65 -31.37
N THR A 3 8.44 -58.68 -31.26
CA THR A 3 7.52 -57.97 -32.16
C THR A 3 7.47 -56.49 -31.76
N SER A 4 7.99 -55.62 -32.61
CA SER A 4 7.85 -54.17 -32.49
C SER A 4 6.39 -53.80 -32.81
N LYS A 5 5.59 -53.53 -31.79
CA LYS A 5 4.25 -52.95 -31.97
C LYS A 5 4.43 -51.48 -32.36
N GLY A 6 4.17 -51.15 -33.63
CA GLY A 6 4.16 -49.77 -34.10
C GLY A 6 3.08 -48.95 -33.40
N PHE A 7 3.37 -47.66 -33.17
CA PHE A 7 2.47 -46.68 -32.58
C PHE A 7 1.10 -46.70 -33.25
N SER A 8 0.03 -46.81 -32.48
CA SER A 8 -1.33 -46.67 -33.02
C SER A 8 -1.66 -45.18 -33.18
N LEU A 9 -2.33 -44.79 -34.27
CA LEU A 9 -2.74 -43.39 -34.49
C LEU A 9 -3.62 -42.86 -33.34
N ILE A 10 -4.38 -43.75 -32.68
CA ILE A 10 -5.19 -43.41 -31.51
C ILE A 10 -4.35 -43.09 -30.27
N GLU A 11 -3.17 -43.71 -30.13
CA GLU A 11 -2.28 -43.49 -28.98
C GLU A 11 -1.68 -42.08 -29.02
N VAL A 12 -1.26 -41.63 -30.20
CA VAL A 12 -0.79 -40.24 -30.40
C VAL A 12 -1.91 -39.23 -30.16
N LEU A 13 -3.13 -39.54 -30.64
CA LEU A 13 -4.28 -38.64 -30.49
C LEU A 13 -4.70 -38.50 -29.01
N VAL A 14 -4.69 -39.59 -28.25
CA VAL A 14 -4.93 -39.56 -26.80
C VAL A 14 -3.80 -38.84 -26.06
N ALA A 15 -2.54 -39.06 -26.43
CA ALA A 15 -1.41 -38.34 -25.85
C ALA A 15 -1.48 -36.82 -26.10
N LEU A 16 -1.88 -36.40 -27.30
CA LEU A 16 -2.13 -35.00 -27.63
C LEU A 16 -3.30 -34.42 -26.84
N LEU A 17 -4.39 -35.18 -26.66
CA LEU A 17 -5.52 -34.74 -25.84
C LEU A 17 -5.13 -34.53 -24.37
N LEU A 18 -4.41 -35.49 -23.78
CA LEU A 18 -3.98 -35.38 -22.39
C LEU A 18 -2.97 -34.25 -22.17
N THR A 19 -2.02 -34.07 -23.10
CA THR A 19 -1.03 -32.99 -23.02
C THR A 19 -1.69 -31.61 -23.16
N THR A 20 -2.64 -31.44 -24.08
CA THR A 20 -3.38 -30.17 -24.21
C THR A 20 -4.19 -29.82 -22.97
N ILE A 21 -4.92 -30.79 -22.38
CA ILE A 21 -5.63 -30.59 -21.11
C ILE A 21 -4.66 -30.26 -19.97
N GLY A 22 -3.53 -30.97 -19.87
CA GLY A 22 -2.51 -30.73 -18.85
C GLY A 22 -1.91 -29.33 -18.94
N VAL A 23 -1.58 -28.86 -20.15
CA VAL A 23 -1.05 -27.51 -20.38
C VAL A 23 -2.08 -26.44 -20.03
N LEU A 24 -3.35 -26.59 -20.45
CA LEU A 24 -4.41 -25.64 -20.09
C LEU A 24 -4.63 -25.57 -18.58
N GLY A 25 -4.60 -26.71 -17.89
CA GLY A 25 -4.68 -26.77 -16.42
C GLY A 25 -3.53 -26.04 -15.74
N MET A 26 -2.30 -26.24 -16.22
CA MET A 26 -1.12 -25.53 -15.69
C MET A 26 -1.21 -24.02 -15.92
N VAL A 27 -1.60 -23.57 -17.11
CA VAL A 27 -1.75 -22.13 -17.43
C VAL A 27 -2.80 -21.46 -16.54
N ALA A 28 -3.93 -22.13 -16.30
CA ALA A 28 -4.98 -21.60 -15.41
C ALA A 28 -4.47 -21.39 -13.97
N LEU A 29 -3.66 -22.32 -13.44
CA LEU A 29 -3.06 -22.20 -12.12
C LEU A 29 -1.99 -21.11 -12.06
N GLN A 30 -1.14 -21.01 -13.10
CA GLN A 30 -0.12 -19.96 -13.20
C GLN A 30 -0.77 -18.56 -13.24
N GLY A 31 -1.88 -18.40 -13.97
CA GLY A 31 -2.62 -17.13 -14.03
C GLY A 31 -3.08 -16.63 -12.67
N ARG A 32 -3.63 -17.53 -11.83
CA ARG A 32 -4.04 -17.19 -10.45
C ARG A 32 -2.85 -16.88 -9.55
N SER A 33 -1.77 -17.64 -9.67
CA SER A 33 -0.53 -17.41 -8.89
C SER A 33 0.06 -16.02 -9.14
N ILE A 34 0.06 -15.57 -10.41
CA ILE A 34 0.54 -14.24 -10.79
C ILE A 34 -0.29 -13.12 -10.11
N GLN A 35 -1.61 -13.30 -10.03
CA GLN A 35 -2.49 -12.32 -9.37
C GLN A 35 -2.18 -12.19 -7.89
N TYR A 36 -2.04 -13.31 -7.17
CA TYR A 36 -1.67 -13.29 -5.74
C TYR A 36 -0.29 -12.69 -5.49
N THR A 37 0.66 -12.93 -6.41
CA THR A 37 2.00 -12.35 -6.32
C THR A 37 1.95 -10.83 -6.47
N GLN A 38 1.16 -10.31 -7.43
CA GLN A 38 1.01 -8.86 -7.62
C GLN A 38 0.37 -8.18 -6.41
N ASP A 39 -0.69 -8.75 -5.83
CA ASP A 39 -1.32 -8.19 -4.62
C ASP A 39 -0.35 -8.15 -3.44
N SER A 40 0.41 -9.23 -3.24
CA SER A 40 1.44 -9.31 -2.20
C SER A 40 2.51 -8.23 -2.36
N VAL A 41 2.92 -7.93 -3.60
CA VAL A 41 3.87 -6.86 -3.89
C VAL A 41 3.29 -5.50 -3.50
N GLN A 42 2.05 -5.20 -3.88
CA GLN A 42 1.45 -3.90 -3.56
C GLN A 42 1.23 -3.70 -2.07
N ARG A 43 0.77 -4.74 -1.36
CA ARG A 43 0.65 -4.69 0.11
C ARG A 43 2.00 -4.47 0.77
N ASN A 44 3.06 -5.15 0.32
CA ASN A 44 4.42 -4.93 0.83
C ASN A 44 4.91 -3.51 0.57
N THR A 45 4.61 -2.95 -0.62
CA THR A 45 4.90 -1.55 -0.93
C THR A 45 4.16 -0.60 0.02
N ALA A 46 2.87 -0.83 0.28
CA ALA A 46 2.09 -0.03 1.23
C ALA A 46 2.62 -0.12 2.67
N ILE A 47 3.06 -1.31 3.12
CA ILE A 47 3.72 -1.51 4.42
C ILE A 47 5.02 -0.69 4.48
N ALA A 48 5.86 -0.77 3.46
CA ALA A 48 7.12 -0.03 3.41
C ALA A 48 6.87 1.49 3.41
N LEU A 49 5.92 1.98 2.60
CA LEU A 49 5.55 3.39 2.55
C LEU A 49 4.99 3.88 3.89
N SER A 50 4.18 3.08 4.58
CA SER A 50 3.68 3.42 5.92
C SER A 50 4.83 3.53 6.91
N GLY A 51 5.79 2.60 6.85
CA GLY A 51 7.02 2.64 7.64
C GLY A 51 7.84 3.90 7.38
N ASP A 52 8.05 4.26 6.11
CA ASP A 52 8.76 5.48 5.71
C ASP A 52 8.12 6.73 6.35
N LEU A 53 6.79 6.85 6.29
CA LEU A 53 6.07 7.98 6.90
C LEU A 53 6.23 8.04 8.42
N ILE A 54 6.15 6.89 9.09
CA ILE A 54 6.32 6.79 10.54
C ILE A 54 7.73 7.26 10.95
N GLU A 55 8.75 6.90 10.18
CA GLU A 55 10.11 7.36 10.45
C GLU A 55 10.29 8.86 10.18
N ILE A 56 9.66 9.41 9.13
CA ILE A 56 9.63 10.87 8.88
C ILE A 56 8.97 11.60 10.07
N MET A 57 7.83 11.10 10.54
CA MET A 57 7.11 11.62 11.70
C MET A 57 7.97 11.61 12.97
N ARG A 58 8.67 10.51 13.24
CA ARG A 58 9.59 10.36 14.39
C ARG A 58 10.79 11.29 14.30
N ALA A 59 11.30 11.53 13.10
CA ALA A 59 12.39 12.49 12.87
C ALA A 59 11.95 13.94 13.07
N GLN A 60 10.64 14.23 12.93
CA GLN A 60 10.07 15.57 13.01
C GLN A 60 9.01 15.70 14.13
N PRO A 61 9.37 15.43 15.41
CA PRO A 61 8.41 15.39 16.51
C PRO A 61 7.74 16.74 16.78
N LYS A 62 8.39 17.85 16.42
CA LYS A 62 7.83 19.21 16.55
C LYS A 62 6.57 19.41 15.74
N GLU A 63 6.36 18.62 14.69
CA GLU A 63 5.19 18.73 13.82
C GLU A 63 4.02 17.89 14.31
N LEU A 64 4.28 16.91 15.18
CA LEU A 64 3.26 16.05 15.78
C LEU A 64 2.89 16.45 17.21
N PHE A 65 3.83 16.98 17.99
CA PHE A 65 3.65 17.22 19.42
C PHE A 65 3.66 18.71 19.76
N ASN A 66 2.84 19.10 20.73
CA ASN A 66 2.86 20.44 21.33
C ASN A 66 4.07 20.64 22.24
N ALA A 67 4.51 19.55 22.91
CA ALA A 67 5.69 19.53 23.75
C ALA A 67 6.74 18.59 23.14
N SER A 68 7.91 19.12 22.79
CA SER A 68 9.05 18.36 22.26
C SER A 68 10.38 18.84 22.85
N PRO A 69 11.42 17.99 22.92
CA PRO A 69 12.77 18.41 23.27
C PRO A 69 13.36 19.48 22.32
N PRO A 70 14.25 20.36 22.80
CA PRO A 70 14.82 20.43 24.16
C PRO A 70 13.96 21.22 25.16
N GLN A 71 12.85 21.83 24.73
CA GLN A 71 12.01 22.67 25.59
C GLN A 71 11.28 21.85 26.68
N PHE A 72 10.96 20.58 26.36
CA PHE A 72 10.35 19.62 27.27
C PHE A 72 11.20 18.34 27.33
N PRO A 73 11.21 17.59 28.45
CA PRO A 73 12.04 16.39 28.60
C PRO A 73 11.58 15.19 27.74
N MET A 74 10.36 15.24 27.19
CA MET A 74 9.77 14.16 26.39
C MET A 74 8.71 14.73 25.42
N ASN A 75 8.42 13.98 24.36
CA ASN A 75 7.33 14.29 23.44
C ASN A 75 5.98 14.08 24.15
N SER A 76 5.09 15.05 24.09
CA SER A 76 3.76 14.95 24.71
C SER A 76 2.74 15.88 24.07
N GLY A 77 1.48 15.49 24.18
CA GLY A 77 0.32 16.22 23.66
C GLY A 77 0.36 16.34 22.14
N LEU A 78 -0.11 15.31 21.44
CA LEU A 78 -0.30 15.36 19.99
C LEU A 78 -1.09 16.63 19.61
N LYS A 79 -0.67 17.30 18.54
CA LYS A 79 -1.37 18.46 17.99
C LYS A 79 -2.72 18.00 17.43
N ASP A 80 -3.72 18.87 17.49
CA ASP A 80 -5.02 18.60 16.85
C ASP A 80 -4.93 18.72 15.33
N THR A 81 -4.00 19.56 14.85
CA THR A 81 -3.66 19.71 13.43
C THR A 81 -2.17 19.52 13.24
N SER A 82 -1.78 18.70 12.27
CA SER A 82 -0.37 18.48 11.88
C SER A 82 -0.26 18.50 10.37
N LEU A 83 0.91 18.88 9.87
CA LEU A 83 1.22 18.79 8.44
C LEU A 83 1.17 17.35 7.92
N PHE A 84 1.33 16.37 8.82
CA PHE A 84 1.26 14.95 8.50
C PHE A 84 -0.15 14.37 8.56
N TYR A 85 -1.16 15.15 8.96
CA TYR A 85 -2.55 14.68 8.95
C TYR A 85 -3.17 14.92 7.58
N LYS A 86 -3.90 13.92 7.10
CA LYS A 86 -4.62 13.92 5.83
C LYS A 86 -6.03 13.41 6.08
N THR A 87 -7.02 14.24 5.75
CA THR A 87 -8.43 13.86 5.79
C THR A 87 -8.79 13.03 4.56
N LEU A 88 -9.79 12.15 4.71
CA LEU A 88 -10.35 11.40 3.60
C LEU A 88 -11.03 12.36 2.62
N GLY A 89 -10.76 12.23 1.32
CA GLY A 89 -11.33 13.09 0.27
C GLY A 89 -10.53 14.35 -0.02
N ASP A 90 -9.51 14.68 0.79
CA ASP A 90 -8.64 15.83 0.56
C ASP A 90 -7.18 15.39 0.40
N ASP A 91 -6.34 16.25 -0.17
CA ASP A 91 -4.89 16.10 -0.14
C ASP A 91 -4.28 16.73 1.14
N PHE A 92 -2.98 16.56 1.36
CA PHE A 92 -2.26 17.29 2.40
C PHE A 92 -2.37 18.80 2.21
N ALA A 93 -2.52 19.52 3.32
CA ALA A 93 -2.55 20.98 3.31
C ALA A 93 -1.23 21.55 2.78
N ASN A 94 -1.34 22.42 1.76
CA ASN A 94 -0.22 23.07 1.05
C ASN A 94 0.77 22.09 0.41
N ARG A 95 0.31 20.92 -0.03
CA ARG A 95 1.17 19.97 -0.76
C ARG A 95 1.74 20.61 -2.02
N GLU A 96 3.05 20.53 -2.17
CA GLU A 96 3.77 20.84 -3.40
C GLU A 96 4.36 19.57 -4.02
N THR A 97 4.89 19.68 -5.24
CA THR A 97 5.62 18.55 -5.85
C THR A 97 6.93 18.27 -5.13
N CYS A 98 7.31 17.00 -5.07
CA CYS A 98 8.55 16.55 -4.45
C CYS A 98 9.76 17.33 -4.96
N VAL A 99 10.50 17.93 -4.04
CA VAL A 99 11.70 18.70 -4.34
C VAL A 99 12.97 17.85 -4.46
N ALA A 100 12.90 16.58 -4.03
CA ALA A 100 14.04 15.69 -4.02
C ALA A 100 14.38 15.22 -5.45
N GLY A 101 15.67 15.19 -5.75
CA GLY A 101 16.19 14.79 -7.05
C GLY A 101 17.68 14.48 -6.97
N PRO A 102 18.37 14.34 -8.13
CA PRO A 102 19.77 13.92 -8.16
C PRO A 102 20.73 14.82 -7.36
N ASN A 103 20.40 16.11 -7.22
CA ASN A 103 21.27 17.14 -6.62
C ASN A 103 20.64 17.85 -5.41
N ARG A 104 19.46 17.41 -4.93
CA ARG A 104 18.75 18.02 -3.80
C ARG A 104 18.02 16.93 -3.02
N ILE A 105 18.12 16.99 -1.71
CA ILE A 105 17.32 16.16 -0.80
C ILE A 105 16.23 17.03 -0.17
N ALA A 106 15.12 16.40 0.23
CA ALA A 106 14.14 17.03 1.08
C ALA A 106 14.71 17.18 2.50
N GLU A 107 14.62 18.37 3.07
CA GLU A 107 15.20 18.68 4.38
C GLU A 107 14.12 19.04 5.41
N THR A 108 13.05 19.71 4.97
CA THR A 108 11.95 20.10 5.87
C THR A 108 10.93 18.98 6.01
N ALA A 109 10.15 18.99 7.10
CA ALA A 109 9.08 18.03 7.32
C ALA A 109 8.01 18.06 6.20
N GLU A 110 7.72 19.25 5.69
CA GLU A 110 6.81 19.46 4.55
C GLU A 110 7.37 18.87 3.25
N GLU A 111 8.64 19.13 2.92
CA GLU A 111 9.28 18.56 1.73
C GLU A 111 9.37 17.02 1.81
N LEU A 112 9.66 16.48 3.00
CA LEU A 112 9.72 15.03 3.22
C LEU A 112 8.34 14.38 3.05
N ARG A 113 7.29 15.01 3.61
CA ARG A 113 5.90 14.58 3.45
C ARG A 113 5.49 14.61 1.98
N ASP A 114 5.78 15.70 1.27
CA ASP A 114 5.37 15.89 -0.12
C ASP A 114 6.07 14.88 -1.03
N CYS A 115 7.37 14.64 -0.81
CA CYS A 115 8.10 13.58 -1.50
C CYS A 115 7.59 12.18 -1.18
N TRP A 116 7.15 11.94 0.05
CA TRP A 116 6.50 10.69 0.41
C TRP A 116 5.16 10.52 -0.33
N ALA A 117 4.34 11.57 -0.40
CA ALA A 117 3.05 11.54 -1.09
C ALA A 117 3.22 11.23 -2.59
N ASP A 118 4.16 11.89 -3.26
CA ASP A 118 4.50 11.62 -4.67
C ASP A 118 4.98 10.18 -4.87
N LYS A 119 5.76 9.64 -3.92
CA LYS A 119 6.21 8.24 -3.95
C LYS A 119 5.04 7.27 -3.79
N VAL A 120 4.05 7.58 -2.95
CA VAL A 120 2.84 6.77 -2.78
C VAL A 120 2.08 6.70 -4.10
N GLU A 121 1.82 7.83 -4.73
CA GLU A 121 1.09 7.90 -6.00
C GLU A 121 1.83 7.24 -7.17
N ALA A 122 3.17 7.29 -7.16
CA ALA A 122 3.99 6.66 -8.19
C ALA A 122 4.08 5.13 -8.04
N LEU A 123 4.07 4.62 -6.80
CA LEU A 123 4.30 3.19 -6.53
C LEU A 123 3.01 2.39 -6.34
N LEU A 124 1.94 3.02 -5.82
CA LEU A 124 0.65 2.37 -5.64
C LEU A 124 -0.27 2.63 -6.84
N PRO A 125 -0.90 1.59 -7.42
CA PRO A 125 -1.87 1.78 -8.49
C PRO A 125 -3.05 2.68 -8.08
N GLY A 126 -3.55 3.47 -9.01
CA GLY A 126 -4.67 4.41 -8.80
C GLY A 126 -4.24 5.87 -8.72
N GLY A 127 -2.96 6.14 -8.44
CA GLY A 127 -2.39 7.50 -8.49
C GLY A 127 -3.08 8.47 -7.53
N THR A 128 -3.23 9.72 -7.98
CA THR A 128 -3.79 10.84 -7.21
C THR A 128 -5.20 10.57 -6.71
N ASP A 129 -6.07 9.99 -7.54
CA ASP A 129 -7.49 9.84 -7.21
C ASP A 129 -7.70 8.87 -6.03
N VAL A 130 -6.97 7.75 -6.01
CA VAL A 130 -7.04 6.82 -4.88
C VAL A 130 -6.35 7.39 -3.65
N PHE A 131 -5.28 8.15 -3.84
CA PHE A 131 -4.61 8.83 -2.74
C PHE A 131 -5.51 9.89 -2.07
N THR A 132 -6.22 10.72 -2.83
CA THR A 132 -7.13 11.72 -2.24
C THR A 132 -8.35 11.07 -1.61
N GLU A 133 -9.04 10.19 -2.34
CA GLU A 133 -10.36 9.67 -1.95
C GLU A 133 -10.31 8.55 -0.89
N HIS A 134 -9.25 7.73 -0.88
CA HIS A 134 -9.23 6.49 -0.08
C HIS A 134 -8.10 6.42 0.94
N THR A 135 -7.12 7.33 0.88
CA THR A 135 -6.01 7.35 1.84
C THR A 135 -6.25 8.42 2.91
N TYR A 136 -5.98 8.11 4.18
CA TYR A 136 -6.05 9.09 5.27
C TYR A 136 -4.99 8.81 6.33
N ILE A 137 -4.60 9.88 7.01
CA ILE A 137 -3.65 9.84 8.13
C ILE A 137 -4.22 10.72 9.23
N CYS A 138 -4.59 10.12 10.35
CA CYS A 138 -5.31 10.85 11.38
C CYS A 138 -5.02 10.33 12.77
N ARG A 139 -5.33 11.15 13.77
CA ARG A 139 -5.36 10.73 15.17
C ARG A 139 -6.67 9.99 15.42
N SER A 140 -6.59 8.82 16.04
CA SER A 140 -7.71 7.89 16.15
C SER A 140 -7.70 7.17 17.48
N SER A 141 -8.76 7.36 18.28
CA SER A 141 -8.91 6.61 19.53
C SER A 141 -9.37 5.16 19.30
N VAL A 142 -10.13 4.91 18.23
CA VAL A 142 -10.70 3.61 17.86
C VAL A 142 -10.40 3.30 16.39
N PRO A 143 -9.98 2.06 16.03
CA PRO A 143 -9.65 1.72 14.65
C PRO A 143 -10.72 2.14 13.63
N GLY A 144 -10.31 2.80 12.56
CA GLY A 144 -11.18 3.26 11.48
C GLY A 144 -11.96 4.55 11.77
N ASP A 145 -11.82 5.14 12.96
CA ASP A 145 -12.45 6.41 13.32
C ASP A 145 -11.40 7.51 13.48
N CYS A 146 -11.39 8.45 12.54
CA CYS A 146 -10.56 9.66 12.58
C CYS A 146 -11.17 10.73 13.49
N ASP A 147 -11.40 10.38 14.75
CA ASP A 147 -12.03 11.25 15.74
C ASP A 147 -11.13 12.40 16.23
N GLY A 148 -9.87 12.42 15.79
CA GLY A 148 -8.89 13.40 16.20
C GLY A 148 -8.54 13.25 17.67
N LYS A 149 -8.69 12.07 18.30
CA LYS A 149 -8.44 11.86 19.74
C LYS A 149 -7.53 10.65 19.97
N GLY A 150 -7.11 10.47 21.22
CA GLY A 150 -6.20 9.39 21.61
C GLY A 150 -4.73 9.69 21.31
N SER A 151 -3.86 8.73 21.62
CA SER A 151 -2.42 8.80 21.36
C SER A 151 -1.97 8.03 20.11
N MET A 152 -2.89 7.35 19.43
CA MET A 152 -2.58 6.56 18.24
C MET A 152 -2.80 7.38 16.98
N LEU A 153 -1.83 7.28 16.06
CA LEU A 153 -2.00 7.67 14.67
C LEU A 153 -2.40 6.45 13.86
N GLU A 154 -3.38 6.64 12.99
CA GLU A 154 -3.81 5.65 12.01
C GLU A 154 -3.38 6.12 10.63
N ILE A 155 -2.63 5.27 9.92
CA ILE A 155 -2.21 5.46 8.54
C ILE A 155 -2.96 4.42 7.72
N HIS A 156 -3.82 4.88 6.83
CA HIS A 156 -4.62 4.04 5.95
C HIS A 156 -4.24 4.36 4.51
N LEU A 157 -3.50 3.45 3.86
CA LEU A 157 -3.10 3.58 2.46
C LEU A 157 -3.98 2.68 1.59
N ALA A 158 -4.42 3.22 0.47
CA ALA A 158 -5.24 2.49 -0.49
C ALA A 158 -4.59 2.42 -1.87
N TRP A 159 -4.92 1.38 -2.63
CA TRP A 159 -4.49 1.21 -4.02
C TRP A 159 -5.56 0.51 -4.86
N GLN A 160 -5.60 0.85 -6.15
CA GLN A 160 -6.53 0.25 -7.08
C GLN A 160 -6.11 -1.17 -7.47
N VAL A 161 -7.08 -2.07 -7.57
CA VAL A 161 -6.91 -3.43 -8.09
C VAL A 161 -8.04 -3.79 -9.06
N ARG A 162 -7.94 -4.97 -9.67
CA ARG A 162 -9.07 -5.55 -10.39
C ARG A 162 -10.15 -5.99 -9.40
N GLU A 163 -11.41 -5.93 -9.84
CA GLU A 163 -12.53 -6.34 -9.02
C GLU A 163 -12.35 -7.77 -8.46
N GLY A 164 -12.50 -7.91 -7.14
CA GLY A 164 -12.38 -9.19 -6.44
C GLY A 164 -10.94 -9.69 -6.25
N ALA A 165 -9.93 -8.85 -6.52
CA ALA A 165 -8.53 -9.20 -6.28
C ALA A 165 -8.08 -8.94 -4.84
N CYS A 166 -8.79 -8.12 -4.06
CA CYS A 166 -8.46 -7.86 -2.67
C CYS A 166 -8.68 -9.10 -1.80
N LEU A 167 -7.69 -9.40 -0.96
CA LEU A 167 -7.75 -10.50 0.01
C LEU A 167 -8.42 -10.09 1.34
N ASP A 168 -8.78 -8.82 1.51
CA ASP A 168 -9.39 -8.31 2.74
C ASP A 168 -10.91 -8.50 2.73
N ALA A 169 -11.40 -9.40 3.59
CA ALA A 169 -12.83 -9.73 3.69
C ALA A 169 -13.72 -8.57 4.19
N SER A 170 -13.13 -7.51 4.74
CA SER A 170 -13.83 -6.30 5.20
C SER A 170 -14.08 -5.28 4.10
N ASN A 171 -13.50 -5.48 2.92
CA ASN A 171 -13.58 -4.52 1.85
C ASN A 171 -14.86 -4.71 1.02
N THR A 172 -15.76 -3.75 1.09
CA THR A 172 -17.01 -3.72 0.30
C THR A 172 -16.79 -3.15 -1.10
N ASP A 173 -15.67 -2.47 -1.34
CA ASP A 173 -15.32 -1.88 -2.62
C ASP A 173 -14.35 -2.81 -3.36
N GLY A 174 -14.87 -3.64 -4.25
CA GLY A 174 -14.12 -4.75 -4.85
C GLY A 174 -12.91 -4.33 -5.68
N ALA A 175 -12.75 -3.04 -5.98
CA ALA A 175 -11.72 -2.49 -6.87
C ALA A 175 -10.62 -1.67 -6.17
N VAL A 176 -10.69 -1.45 -4.86
CA VAL A 176 -9.68 -0.67 -4.11
C VAL A 176 -9.27 -1.43 -2.87
N CYS A 177 -8.03 -1.92 -2.78
CA CYS A 177 -7.53 -2.54 -1.54
C CYS A 177 -6.93 -1.49 -0.62
N ALA A 178 -6.84 -1.84 0.67
CA ALA A 178 -6.23 -0.97 1.65
C ALA A 178 -5.32 -1.71 2.64
N TYR A 179 -4.40 -0.96 3.22
CA TYR A 179 -3.57 -1.38 4.34
C TYR A 179 -3.67 -0.31 5.43
N THR A 180 -3.95 -0.74 6.65
CA THR A 180 -4.05 0.15 7.82
C THR A 180 -3.04 -0.26 8.88
N VAL A 181 -2.29 0.71 9.37
CA VAL A 181 -1.42 0.55 10.54
C VAL A 181 -1.75 1.60 11.57
N ARG A 182 -1.77 1.20 12.84
CA ARG A 182 -1.94 2.09 13.98
C ARG A 182 -0.63 2.12 14.76
N VAL A 183 -0.12 3.31 15.02
CA VAL A 183 1.18 3.52 15.67
C VAL A 183 1.05 4.58 16.76
N GLU A 184 1.77 4.38 17.85
CA GLU A 184 2.05 5.45 18.81
C GLU A 184 3.36 6.14 18.38
N PRO A 185 3.31 7.42 17.99
CA PRO A 185 4.45 8.16 17.45
C PRO A 185 5.52 8.52 18.49
#